data_AF-A0A2N1YJD1-F1
#
_entry.id   AF-A0A2N1YJD1-F1
#
_cell.length_a   1.000
_cell.length_b   1.000
_cell.length_c   1.000
_cell.angle_alpha   90.00
_cell.angle_beta   90.00
_cell.angle_gamma   90.00
#
_symmetry.space_group_name_H-M   'P 1'
#
loop_
_entity.id
_entity.type
_entity.pdbx_description
1 polymer ?
#
loop_
_entity_poly.entity_id
_entity_poly.type
_entity_poly.pdbx_seq_one_letter_code
_entity_poly.pdbx_strand_id
1 'polypeptide(L)' 'SMSTNYLETIHMMVAIGLGWSVLPASMLDEQVCVLQVPNVTIGRQLGVVTHPSRSPSNAARCFVELLRKQTRDGQA' A
#
# COMPACT_ATOMS: atom_id res chain seq x y z
N SER A 1 4.28 -11.76 -15.35
CA SER A 1 3.49 -12.79 -14.63
C SER A 1 2.18 -12.17 -14.24
N MET A 2 1.08 -12.93 -14.28
CA MET A 2 -0.21 -12.48 -13.76
C MET A 2 -0.01 -12.30 -12.25
N SER A 3 0.07 -11.05 -11.79
CA SER A 3 0.11 -10.75 -10.37
C SER A 3 -1.25 -11.13 -9.81
N THR A 4 -1.38 -12.32 -9.23
CA THR A 4 -2.46 -12.59 -8.29
C THR A 4 -2.30 -11.54 -7.21
N ASN A 5 -3.16 -10.52 -7.22
CA ASN A 5 -3.09 -9.48 -6.21
C ASN A 5 -3.58 -10.12 -4.92
N TYR A 6 -2.63 -10.58 -4.09
CA TYR A 6 -2.92 -11.32 -2.86
C TYR A 6 -3.90 -10.56 -1.95
N LEU A 7 -3.85 -9.23 -1.96
CA LEU A 7 -4.78 -8.40 -1.19
C LEU A 7 -6.22 -8.51 -1.69
N GLU A 8 -6.44 -8.65 -3.00
CA GLU A 8 -7.78 -8.82 -3.57
C GLU A 8 -8.39 -10.14 -3.12
N THR A 9 -7.59 -11.21 -3.14
CA THR A 9 -8.02 -12.52 -2.65
C THR A 9 -8.31 -12.48 -1.15
N ILE A 10 -7.48 -11.81 -0.36
CA ILE A 10 -7.72 -11.62 1.07
C ILE A 10 -9.01 -10.84 1.30
N HIS A 11 -9.24 -9.75 0.57
CA HIS A 11 -10.47 -8.97 0.64
C HIS A 11 -11.69 -9.84 0.36
N MET A 12 -11.67 -10.61 -0.74
CA MET A 12 -12.74 -11.54 -1.10
C MET A 12 -13.01 -12.55 0.02
N MET A 13 -11.97 -13.15 0.61
CA MET A 13 -12.14 -14.13 1.71
C MET A 13 -12.77 -13.49 2.96
N VAL A 14 -12.39 -12.26 3.31
CA VAL A 14 -12.99 -11.51 4.42
C VAL A 14 -14.46 -11.16 4.12
N ALA A 15 -14.74 -10.69 2.91
CA ALA A 15 -16.09 -10.33 2.46
C ALA A 15 -17.09 -11.50 2.53
N ILE A 16 -16.65 -12.72 2.20
CA ILE A 16 -17.47 -13.94 2.34
C ILE A 16 -17.45 -14.55 3.75
N GLY A 17 -16.78 -13.91 4.71
CA GLY A 17 -16.83 -14.28 6.13
C GLY A 17 -15.83 -15.36 6.57
N LEU A 18 -14.76 -15.64 5.82
CA LEU A 18 -13.73 -16.62 6.27
C LEU A 18 -12.85 -16.13 7.43
N GLY A 19 -12.96 -14.86 7.82
CA GLY A 19 -12.23 -14.30 8.95
C GLY A 19 -12.06 -12.78 8.85
N TRP A 20 -11.10 -12.25 9.60
CA TRP A 20 -10.68 -10.85 9.58
C TRP A 20 -9.24 -10.72 9.06
N SER A 21 -8.90 -9.57 8.51
CA SER A 21 -7.53 -9.31 8.01
C SER A 21 -7.18 -7.83 8.08
N VAL A 22 -5.91 -7.52 7.84
CA VAL A 22 -5.39 -6.16 7.68
C VAL A 22 -5.33 -5.85 6.18
N LEU A 23 -6.09 -4.84 5.76
CA LEU A 23 -6.16 -4.38 4.37
C LEU A 23 -5.86 -2.88 4.29
N PRO A 24 -5.30 -2.39 3.17
CA PRO A 24 -5.19 -0.95 2.94
C PRO A 24 -6.57 -0.29 3.01
N ALA A 25 -6.65 0.90 3.60
CA ALA A 25 -7.90 1.65 3.69
C ALA A 25 -8.53 1.95 2.31
N SER A 26 -7.72 2.00 1.25
CA SER A 26 -8.20 2.17 -0.13
C SER A 26 -9.01 0.98 -0.66
N MET A 27 -9.03 -0.15 0.06
CA MET A 27 -9.80 -1.35 -0.28
C MET A 27 -11.03 -1.52 0.63
N LEU A 28 -11.42 -0.48 1.38
CA LEU A 28 -12.67 -0.50 2.14
C LEU A 28 -13.85 -0.30 1.18
N ASP A 29 -14.83 -1.19 1.24
CA ASP A 29 -16.08 -1.10 0.49
C ASP A 29 -17.29 -1.49 1.37
N GLU A 30 -18.46 -1.66 0.76
CA GLU A 30 -19.70 -2.02 1.47
C GLU A 30 -19.74 -3.46 1.99
N GLN A 31 -18.81 -4.32 1.56
CA GLN A 31 -18.78 -5.75 1.91
C GLN A 31 -17.98 -6.03 3.18
N VAL A 32 -17.15 -5.09 3.63
CA VAL A 32 -16.29 -5.25 4.81
C VAL A 32 -16.41 -4.04 5.73
N CYS A 33 -16.17 -4.24 7.02
CA CYS A 33 -16.16 -3.16 8.00
C CYS A 33 -14.82 -3.08 8.74
N VAL A 34 -14.48 -1.87 9.20
CA VAL A 34 -13.24 -1.65 9.97
C VAL A 34 -13.42 -2.08 11.41
N LEU A 35 -12.55 -2.97 11.89
CA LEU A 35 -12.49 -3.34 13.30
C LEU A 35 -11.65 -2.33 14.09
N GLN A 36 -12.25 -1.69 15.08
CA GLN A 36 -11.55 -0.77 15.99
C GLN A 36 -10.76 -1.58 17.02
N VAL A 37 -9.44 -1.60 16.88
CA VAL A 37 -8.53 -2.29 17.82
C VAL A 37 -7.85 -1.25 18.71
N PRO A 38 -8.15 -1.19 20.02
CA PRO A 38 -7.55 -0.21 20.91
C PRO A 38 -6.03 -0.32 20.96
N ASN A 39 -5.34 0.82 21.03
CA ASN A 39 -3.89 0.91 21.19
C ASN A 39 -3.06 0.25 20.06
N VAL A 40 -3.63 0.10 18.87
CA VAL A 40 -2.93 -0.42 17.70
C VAL A 40 -2.87 0.64 16.60
N THR A 41 -1.67 0.90 16.10
CA THR A 41 -1.46 1.76 14.92
C THR A 41 -0.73 0.94 13.87
N ILE A 42 -1.38 0.70 12.73
CA ILE A 42 -0.81 -0.04 11.62
C ILE A 42 -0.43 0.96 10.53
N GLY A 43 0.86 1.05 10.25
CA GLY A 43 1.40 1.86 9.15
C GLY A 43 2.33 1.02 8.30
N ARG A 44 2.32 1.26 6.99
CA ARG A 44 3.30 0.68 6.06
C ARG A 44 4.21 1.78 5.55
N GLN A 45 5.51 1.67 5.82
CA GLN A 45 6.50 2.54 5.19
C GLN A 45 6.82 2.00 3.79
N LEU A 46 6.57 2.80 2.77
CA LEU A 46 7.00 2.54 1.40
C LEU A 46 8.27 3.33 1.09
N GLY A 47 9.07 2.83 0.14
CA GLY A 47 10.35 3.43 -0.23
C GLY A 47 10.73 3.11 -1.67
N VAL A 48 11.84 3.70 -2.12
CA VAL A 48 12.41 3.48 -3.45
C VAL A 48 13.67 2.64 -3.32
N VAL A 49 13.76 1.56 -4.09
CA VAL A 49 14.95 0.70 -4.17
C VAL A 49 15.75 1.08 -5.41
N THR A 50 17.07 1.22 -5.26
CA THR A 50 18.00 1.52 -6.36
C THR A 50 19.17 0.55 -6.34
N HIS A 51 19.77 0.31 -7.52
CA HIS A 51 20.93 -0.56 -7.63
C HIS A 51 22.22 0.25 -7.39
N PRO A 52 23.06 -0.09 -6.38
CA PRO A 52 24.19 0.76 -5.97
C PRO A 52 25.23 0.96 -7.07
N SER A 53 25.45 -0.04 -7.93
CA SER A 53 26.40 0.05 -9.06
C SER A 53 25.86 0.77 -10.30
N ARG A 54 24.69 1.40 -10.23
CA ARG A 54 24.10 2.13 -11.36
C ARG A 54 23.78 3.57 -10.98
N SER A 55 24.36 4.52 -11.72
CA SER A 55 23.96 5.91 -11.62
C SER A 55 22.54 6.10 -12.16
N PRO A 56 21.64 6.76 -11.42
CA PRO A 56 20.28 7.00 -11.89
C PRO A 56 20.31 7.95 -13.09
N SER A 57 19.54 7.61 -14.12
CA SER A 57 19.31 8.51 -15.26
C SER A 57 18.63 9.80 -14.79
N ASN A 58 18.66 10.83 -15.63
CA ASN A 58 17.93 12.07 -15.34
C ASN A 58 16.44 11.81 -15.09
N ALA A 59 15.82 10.96 -15.92
CA ALA A 59 14.42 10.57 -15.76
C ALA A 59 14.15 9.86 -14.42
N ALA A 60 15.03 8.95 -13.99
CA ALA A 60 14.89 8.24 -12.72
C ALA A 60 14.98 9.20 -11.53
N ARG A 61 15.89 10.19 -11.55
CA ARG A 61 15.96 11.24 -10.53
C ARG A 61 14.68 12.07 -10.48
N CYS A 62 14.23 12.60 -11.61
CA CYS A 62 12.99 13.38 -11.67
C CYS A 62 11.77 12.59 -11.17
N PHE A 63 11.68 11.30 -11.51
CA PHE A 63 10.59 10.44 -11.04
C PHE A 63 10.59 10.29 -9.52
N VAL A 64 11.75 10.01 -8.90
CA VAL A 64 11.86 9.89 -7.45
C VAL A 64 11.55 11.22 -6.75
N GLU A 65 11.94 12.35 -7.34
CA GLU A 65 11.60 13.67 -6.82
C GLU A 65 10.09 13.94 -6.87
N LEU A 66 9.42 13.61 -7.97
CA LEU A 66 7.96 13.73 -8.10
C LEU A 66 7.24 12.88 -7.07
N LEU A 67 7.64 11.60 -6.91
CA LEU A 67 7.06 10.71 -5.90
C LEU A 67 7.19 11.29 -4.50
N ARG A 68 8.38 11.79 -4.13
CA ARG A 68 8.65 12.39 -2.80
C ARG A 68 7.86 13.66 -2.55
N LYS A 69 7.46 14.40 -3.58
CA LYS A 69 6.55 15.55 -3.46
C LYS A 69 5.12 15.08 -3.19
N GLN A 70 4.61 14.17 -4.03
CA GLN A 70 3.25 13.62 -3.90
C GLN A 70 2.99 12.93 -2.56
N THR A 71 3.96 12.18 -2.02
CA THR A 71 3.76 11.49 -0.73
C THR A 71 3.67 12.44 0.47
N ARG A 72 4.19 13.68 0.37
CA ARG A 72 4.06 14.67 1.46
C ARG A 72 2.67 15.30 1.53
N ASP A 73 1.98 15.38 0.40
CA ASP A 73 0.67 16.04 0.31
C ASP A 73 -0.50 15.11 0.72
N GLY A 74 -0.26 13.79 0.81
CA GLY A 74 -1.26 12.79 1.20
C GLY A 74 -1.20 12.32 2.67
N GLN A 75 -0.42 12.99 3.52
CA GLN A 75 -0.34 12.71 4.97
C GLN A 75 -0.95 13.82 5.84
N ALA A 76 -1.84 14.65 5.28
CA ALA A 76 -2.64 15.63 6.01
C ALA A 76 -4.02 15.06 6.38
#